data_AF-A0A955PQH7-F1
#
_entry.id   AF-A0A955PQH7-F1
#
_cell.length_a   1.000
_cell.length_b   1.000
_cell.length_c   1.000
_cell.angle_alpha   90.00
_cell.angle_beta   90.00
_cell.angle_gamma   90.00
#
_symmetry.space_group_name_H-M   'P 1'
#
loop_
_entity.id
_entity.type
_entity.pdbx_description
1 polymer ?
#
loop_
_entity_poly.entity_id
_entity_poly.type
_entity_poly.pdbx_seq_one_letter_code
_entity_poly.pdbx_strand_id
1 'polypeptide(L)' 'MKQLESESIEIIREAVATARNPVMMYSIGKDSSVMLHLARKAFHPAP' A
#
# COMPACT_ATOMS: atom_id res chain seq x y z
N MET A 1 -5.59 -14.54 -6.76
CA MET A 1 -6.08 -13.30 -6.10
C MET A 1 -5.39 -13.06 -4.76
N LYS A 2 -5.50 -13.94 -3.75
CA LYS A 2 -4.92 -13.68 -2.41
C LYS A 2 -3.39 -13.51 -2.38
N GLN A 3 -2.65 -14.15 -3.28
CA GLN A 3 -1.19 -14.05 -3.35
C GLN A 3 -0.72 -12.63 -3.74
N LEU A 4 -1.22 -12.09 -4.86
CA LEU A 4 -0.87 -10.73 -5.32
C LEU A 4 -1.20 -9.66 -4.29
N GLU A 5 -2.29 -9.84 -3.54
CA GLU A 5 -2.65 -8.93 -2.45
C GLU A 5 -1.65 -8.99 -1.29
N SER A 6 -1.25 -10.19 -0.86
CA SER A 6 -0.25 -10.37 0.20
C SER A 6 1.10 -9.78 -0.19
N GLU A 7 1.56 -10.09 -1.40
CA GLU A 7 2.83 -9.58 -1.96
C GLU A 7 2.80 -8.05 -2.06
N SER A 8 1.70 -7.47 -2.55
CA SER A 8 1.55 -6.01 -2.61
C SER A 8 1.57 -5.36 -1.22
N ILE A 9 0.97 -5.99 -0.21
CA ILE A 9 0.99 -5.50 1.17
C ILE A 9 2.41 -5.55 1.75
N GLU A 10 3.15 -6.62 1.50
CA GLU A 10 4.55 -6.75 1.92
C GLU A 10 5.42 -5.65 1.30
N ILE A 11 5.29 -5.42 -0.01
CA ILE A 11 6.01 -4.35 -0.72
C ILE A 11 5.67 -2.97 -0.14
N ILE A 12 4.40 -2.69 0.16
CA ILE A 12 3.98 -1.41 0.75
C ILE A 12 4.63 -1.19 2.12
N ARG A 13 4.69 -2.23 2.97
CA ARG A 13 5.31 -2.15 4.29
C ARG A 13 6.81 -1.94 4.21
N GLU A 14 7.48 -2.66 3.31
CA GLU A 14 8.91 -2.50 3.08
C GLU A 14 9.26 -1.10 2.55
N ALA A 15 8.47 -0.59 1.60
CA ALA A 15 8.65 0.77 1.07
C ALA A 15 8.52 1.84 2.17
N VAL A 16 7.56 1.69 3.08
CA VAL A 16 7.39 2.59 4.23
C VAL A 16 8.52 2.44 5.25
N ALA A 17 8.99 1.22 5.51
CA ALA A 17 10.07 0.96 6.46
C ALA A 17 11.44 1.49 5.98
N THR A 18 11.66 1.53 4.65
CA THR A 18 12.94 1.91 4.05
C THR A 18 12.99 3.38 3.62
N ALA A 19 11.85 4.02 3.36
CA ALA A 19 11.79 5.42 2.95
C ALA A 19 11.81 6.39 4.15
N ARG A 20 12.57 7.49 4.03
CA ARG A 20 12.62 8.55 5.06
C ARG A 20 11.33 9.37 5.18
N ASN A 21 10.61 9.57 4.08
CA ASN A 21 9.34 10.29 4.04
C ASN A 21 8.45 9.69 2.93
N PRO A 22 7.82 8.52 3.17
CA PRO A 22 7.04 7.84 2.16
C PRO A 22 5.79 8.63 1.79
N VAL A 23 5.53 8.75 0.49
CA VAL A 23 4.33 9.37 -0.07
C VAL A 23 3.70 8.44 -1.11
N MET A 24 2.37 8.43 -1.17
CA MET A 24 1.63 7.76 -2.24
C MET A 24 1.09 8.80 -3.21
N MET A 25 1.45 8.68 -4.49
CA MET A 25 0.89 9.51 -5.56
C MET A 25 -0.52 9.02 -5.89
N TYR A 26 -1.53 9.82 -5.52
CA TYR A 26 -2.94 9.50 -5.76
C TYR A 26 -3.48 10.28 -6.97
N SER A 27 -3.89 9.58 -8.01
CA SER A 27 -4.34 10.16 -9.28
C SER A 27 -5.86 10.10 -9.50
N ILE A 28 -6.63 9.66 -8.49
CA ILE A 28 -8.09 9.44 -8.60
C ILE A 28 -8.44 8.35 -9.65
N GLY A 29 -7.46 7.64 -10.20
CA GLY A 29 -7.67 6.52 -11.12
C GLY A 29 -7.97 5.20 -10.40
N LYS A 30 -8.42 4.19 -11.16
CA LYS A 30 -8.70 2.83 -10.66
C LYS A 30 -7.49 2.22 -9.94
N ASP A 31 -6.30 2.37 -10.51
CA ASP A 31 -5.09 1.72 -9.99
C ASP A 31 -4.63 2.38 -8.69
N SER A 32 -4.67 3.72 -8.64
CA SER A 32 -4.37 4.46 -7.41
C SER A 32 -5.39 4.19 -6.28
N SER A 33 -6.65 3.89 -6.65
CA SER A 33 -7.69 3.50 -5.68
C SER A 33 -7.46 2.09 -5.12
N VAL A 34 -7.01 1.15 -5.96
CA VAL A 34 -6.59 -0.19 -5.49
C VAL A 34 -5.36 -0.07 -4.58
N MET A 35 -4.35 0.72 -4.95
CA MET A 35 -3.19 0.96 -4.09
C MET A 35 -3.57 1.57 -2.74
N LEU A 36 -4.48 2.55 -2.71
CA LEU A 36 -4.98 3.12 -1.46
C LEU A 36 -5.67 2.06 -0.60
N HIS A 37 -6.48 1.19 -1.20
CA HIS A 37 -7.13 0.09 -0.48
C HIS A 37 -6.10 -0.90 0.10
N LEU A 38 -5.08 -1.26 -0.67
CA LEU A 38 -4.00 -2.14 -0.22
C LEU A 38 -3.19 -1.50 0.91
N ALA A 39 -2.87 -0.21 0.82
CA ALA A 39 -2.19 0.51 1.90
C ALA A 39 -3.04 0.54 3.18
N ARG A 40 -4.35 0.76 3.07
CA ARG A 40 -5.25 0.65 4.24
C ARG A 40 -5.21 -0.74 4.87
N LYS A 41 -5.14 -1.81 4.06
CA LYS A 41 -5.02 -3.19 4.58
C LYS A 41 -3.64 -3.46 5.19
N ALA A 42 -2.58 -2.87 4.64
CA ALA A 42 -1.22 -3.02 5.15
C ALA A 42 -1.06 -2.46 6.56
N PHE A 43 -1.80 -1.41 6.93
CA PHE A 43 -1.68 -0.68 8.20
C PHE A 43 -2.98 -0.65 9.03
N HIS A 44 -3.83 -1.69 8.93
CA HIS A 44 -4.98 -1.86 9.81
C HIS A 44 -4.66 -2.91 10.89
N PRO A 45 -5.05 -2.75 12.17
CA PRO A 45 -5.91 -1.71 12.76
C PRO A 45 -5.20 -0.44 13.26
N ALA A 46 -3.87 -0.40 13.23
CA ALA A 46 -3.09 0.77 13.60
C ALA A 46 -2.05 1.11 12.52
N PRO A 47 -1.77 2.41 12.29
CA PRO A 47 -0.74 2.88 11.36
C PRO A 47 0.64 2.26 11.61
#